data_AF-A0A343VZU8-F1
#
_entry.id   AF-A0A343VZU8-F1
#
_cell.length_a   1.000
_cell.length_b   1.000
_cell.length_c   1.000
_cell.angle_alpha   90.00
_cell.angle_beta   90.00
_cell.angle_gamma   90.00
#
_symmetry.space_group_name_H-M   'P 1'
#
loop_
_entity.id
_entity.type
_entity.pdbx_description
1 polymer ?
#
loop_
_entity_poly.entity_id
_entity_poly.type
_entity_poly.pdbx_seq_one_letter_code
_entity_poly.pdbx_strand_id
1 'polypeptide(L)'
;EPIKGYYIDPISTLDFASLYPSIMIAHNLCYSTLIKNSNEIEDLNKDDITTIQGKNNLKFVKKNVKKGVLPLIVEELIQARKKAKLLMSKEENKITKMVLNGRQLALKISANSVYGYTGASSGGQLPCLEVAVSITTLGRFMIEKTKEKVENHYNKKNGYEHNAVVVYGDTDSVMVKFGTNNIEEAMKLGKDAAERISKEFLSPIKLEFEKVYCPYLLLNKKRYAGLLYTNPNKYDKMDCKGIETVRRDFCILI
;
A
#
# COMPACT_ATOMS: atom_id res chain seq x y z
N GLU A 1 -10.96 3.00 11.31
CA GLU A 1 -10.82 2.29 12.60
C GLU A 1 -10.97 0.79 12.38
N PRO A 2 -10.27 -0.08 13.13
CA PRO A 2 -10.45 -1.52 13.04
C PRO A 2 -11.80 -1.92 13.65
N ILE A 3 -12.56 -2.76 12.94
CA ILE A 3 -13.69 -3.47 13.50
C ILE A 3 -13.12 -4.67 14.26
N LYS A 4 -12.86 -4.46 15.56
CA LYS A 4 -12.21 -5.46 16.42
C LYS A 4 -13.10 -6.70 16.55
N GLY A 5 -12.47 -7.86 16.66
CA GLY A 5 -13.19 -9.11 16.86
C GLY A 5 -12.42 -10.34 16.45
N TYR A 6 -13.05 -11.49 16.69
CA TYR A 6 -12.64 -12.77 16.18
C TYR A 6 -13.53 -13.15 15.00
N TYR A 7 -12.93 -13.26 13.83
CA TYR A 7 -13.57 -13.58 12.57
C TYR A 7 -13.27 -15.04 12.23
N ILE A 8 -14.31 -15.86 12.19
CA ILE A 8 -14.21 -17.23 11.71
C ILE A 8 -14.17 -17.24 10.18
N ASP A 9 -14.89 -16.28 9.57
CA ASP A 9 -14.99 -16.14 8.12
C ASP A 9 -13.67 -15.66 7.49
N PRO A 10 -13.35 -16.11 6.27
CA PRO A 10 -12.23 -15.61 5.46
C PRO A 10 -12.17 -14.08 5.32
N ILE A 11 -10.99 -13.51 5.62
CA ILE A 11 -10.68 -12.08 5.42
C ILE A 11 -9.62 -11.94 4.34
N SER A 12 -9.98 -11.34 3.22
CA SER A 12 -9.05 -11.08 2.10
C SER A 12 -8.22 -9.83 2.35
N THR A 13 -6.92 -9.91 2.12
CA THR A 13 -6.01 -8.75 2.23
C THR A 13 -5.61 -8.28 0.83
N LEU A 14 -5.90 -7.02 0.55
CA LEU A 14 -5.50 -6.31 -0.67
C LEU A 14 -4.42 -5.29 -0.29
N ASP A 15 -3.28 -5.29 -0.96
CA ASP A 15 -2.11 -4.45 -0.64
C ASP A 15 -1.69 -3.59 -1.83
N PHE A 16 -1.38 -2.32 -1.59
CA PHE A 16 -0.85 -1.44 -2.62
C PHE A 16 0.63 -1.70 -2.86
N ALA A 17 0.97 -2.13 -4.07
CA ALA A 17 2.36 -2.40 -4.44
C ALA A 17 3.21 -1.12 -4.38
N SER A 18 4.05 -1.03 -3.32
CA SER A 18 4.92 0.13 -3.08
C SER A 18 4.15 1.45 -3.04
N LEU A 19 3.12 1.54 -2.17
CA LEU A 19 2.18 2.67 -2.11
C LEU A 19 2.83 4.07 -2.22
N TYR A 20 3.67 4.46 -1.26
CA TYR A 20 4.25 5.80 -1.23
C TYR A 20 5.15 6.09 -2.44
N PRO A 21 6.10 5.21 -2.81
CA PRO A 21 6.81 5.30 -4.09
C PRO A 21 5.90 5.52 -5.31
N SER A 22 4.84 4.72 -5.43
CA SER A 22 3.91 4.79 -6.56
C SER A 22 3.12 6.09 -6.59
N ILE A 23 2.72 6.63 -5.43
CA ILE A 23 2.08 7.95 -5.29
C ILE A 23 3.02 9.06 -5.78
N MET A 24 4.29 9.02 -5.36
CA MET A 24 5.29 10.01 -5.77
C MET A 24 5.43 10.06 -7.29
N ILE A 25 5.47 8.89 -7.94
CA ILE A 25 5.59 8.77 -9.40
C ILE A 25 4.30 9.24 -10.08
N ALA A 26 3.14 8.70 -9.68
CA ALA A 26 1.85 8.95 -10.32
C ALA A 26 1.48 10.44 -10.31
N HIS A 27 1.74 11.13 -9.19
CA HIS A 27 1.39 12.53 -8.99
C HIS A 27 2.58 13.49 -9.16
N ASN A 28 3.74 13.00 -9.62
CA ASN A 28 4.94 13.78 -9.87
C ASN A 28 5.40 14.63 -8.66
N LEU A 29 5.37 14.06 -7.46
CA LEU A 29 5.66 14.76 -6.21
C LEU A 29 7.17 14.88 -5.99
N CYS A 30 7.69 16.11 -6.01
CA CYS A 30 9.12 16.38 -5.87
C CYS A 30 9.36 17.81 -5.36
N TYR A 31 10.53 18.06 -4.76
CA TYR A 31 11.02 19.40 -4.45
C TYR A 31 10.94 20.35 -5.67
N SER A 32 11.38 19.86 -6.84
CA SER A 32 11.50 20.65 -8.08
C SER A 32 10.19 20.85 -8.83
N THR A 33 9.10 20.25 -8.37
CA THR A 33 7.75 20.33 -8.96
C THR A 33 6.73 20.93 -8.00
N LEU A 34 7.10 21.16 -6.73
CA LEU A 34 6.28 21.87 -5.75
C LEU A 34 6.19 23.35 -6.15
N ILE A 35 4.96 23.85 -6.21
CA ILE A 35 4.66 25.27 -6.46
C ILE A 35 4.48 25.95 -5.11
N LYS A 36 5.33 26.93 -4.79
CA LYS A 36 5.24 27.68 -3.52
C LYS A 36 4.54 29.01 -3.67
N ASN A 37 4.73 29.67 -4.82
CA ASN A 37 4.18 31.00 -5.08
C ASN A 37 3.22 30.97 -6.27
N SER A 38 2.12 31.71 -6.18
CA SER A 38 1.15 31.84 -7.29
C SER A 38 1.73 32.50 -8.54
N ASN A 39 2.85 33.20 -8.44
CA ASN A 39 3.50 33.82 -9.59
C ASN A 39 4.31 32.79 -10.40
N GLU A 40 4.64 31.62 -9.81
CA GLU A 40 5.33 30.52 -10.51
C GLU A 40 4.42 29.78 -11.51
N ILE A 41 3.12 30.12 -11.53
CA ILE A 41 2.09 29.47 -12.36
C ILE A 41 1.44 30.42 -13.37
N GLU A 42 1.92 31.66 -13.52
CA GLU A 42 1.31 32.65 -14.42
C GLU A 42 1.31 32.17 -15.89
N ASP A 43 2.35 31.45 -16.31
CA ASP A 43 2.48 30.88 -17.66
C ASP A 43 2.00 29.42 -17.78
N LEU A 44 1.46 28.83 -16.70
CA LEU A 44 1.05 27.43 -16.68
C LEU A 44 -0.47 27.28 -16.80
N ASN A 45 -0.92 26.36 -17.66
CA ASN A 45 -2.33 26.01 -17.72
C ASN A 45 -2.76 25.33 -16.42
N LYS A 46 -4.01 25.55 -15.99
CA LYS A 46 -4.57 24.88 -14.81
C LYS A 46 -4.52 23.35 -14.93
N ASP A 47 -4.64 22.84 -16.15
CA ASP A 47 -4.57 21.41 -16.46
C ASP A 47 -3.17 20.82 -16.30
N ASP A 48 -2.13 21.63 -16.20
CA ASP A 48 -0.74 21.20 -15.95
C ASP A 48 -0.40 21.13 -14.46
N ILE A 49 -1.37 21.41 -13.58
CA ILE A 49 -1.18 21.45 -12.14
C ILE A 49 -1.99 20.34 -11.47
N THR A 50 -1.35 19.62 -10.56
CA THR A 50 -2.00 18.70 -9.63
C THR A 50 -2.19 19.41 -8.30
N THR A 51 -3.44 19.53 -7.85
CA THR A 51 -3.75 20.09 -6.52
C THR A 51 -4.09 18.96 -5.57
N ILE A 52 -3.35 18.86 -4.48
CA ILE A 52 -3.60 17.90 -3.41
C ILE A 52 -4.48 18.59 -2.37
N GLN A 53 -5.74 18.17 -2.32
CA GLN A 53 -6.72 18.72 -1.38
C GLN A 53 -6.32 18.37 0.05
N GLY A 54 -6.24 19.40 0.89
CA GLY A 54 -5.80 19.30 2.28
C GLY A 54 -5.73 20.68 2.93
N LYS A 55 -5.14 20.78 4.12
CA LYS A 55 -5.13 22.03 4.91
C LYS A 55 -4.61 23.25 4.14
N ASN A 56 -3.64 23.06 3.25
CA ASN A 56 -2.99 24.13 2.49
C ASN A 56 -3.14 24.00 0.97
N ASN A 57 -3.98 23.08 0.46
CA ASN A 57 -4.16 22.82 -0.98
C ASN A 57 -2.85 22.88 -1.79
N LEU A 58 -1.94 21.96 -1.50
CA LEU A 58 -0.59 21.95 -2.07
C LEU A 58 -0.64 21.67 -3.58
N LYS A 59 0.16 22.41 -4.35
CA LYS A 59 0.16 22.34 -5.81
C LYS A 59 1.49 21.81 -6.33
N PHE A 60 1.41 20.94 -7.33
CA PHE A 60 2.57 20.37 -8.01
C PHE A 60 2.40 20.44 -9.52
N VAL A 61 3.49 20.74 -10.23
CA VAL A 61 3.54 20.67 -11.69
C VAL A 61 3.44 19.21 -12.14
N LYS A 62 2.61 18.93 -13.16
CA LYS A 62 2.45 17.59 -13.74
C LYS A 62 3.68 17.17 -14.56
N LYS A 63 3.81 15.86 -14.73
CA LYS A 63 4.97 15.22 -15.39
C LYS A 63 5.15 15.60 -16.86
N ASN A 64 4.10 16.07 -17.54
CA ASN A 64 4.12 16.50 -18.94
C ASN A 64 4.89 17.81 -19.14
N VAL A 65 4.90 18.69 -18.13
CA VAL A 65 5.67 19.94 -18.15
C VAL A 65 7.09 19.70 -17.65
N LYS A 66 7.23 19.08 -16.47
CA LYS A 66 8.54 18.83 -15.86
C LYS A 66 8.50 17.55 -15.02
N LYS A 67 9.34 16.58 -15.36
CA LYS A 67 9.49 15.38 -14.55
C LYS A 67 10.34 15.68 -13.30
N GLY A 68 9.82 15.34 -12.12
CA GLY A 68 10.53 15.52 -10.87
C GLY A 68 11.71 14.58 -10.69
N VAL A 69 12.70 15.00 -9.92
CA VAL A 69 13.89 14.20 -9.58
C VAL A 69 13.56 13.02 -8.67
N LEU A 70 12.69 13.22 -7.66
CA LEU A 70 12.31 12.13 -6.76
C LEU A 70 11.56 10.99 -7.48
N PRO A 71 10.56 11.26 -8.36
CA PRO A 71 9.98 10.23 -9.23
C PRO A 71 11.02 9.42 -10.01
N LEU A 72 12.05 10.07 -10.58
CA LEU A 72 13.11 9.38 -11.33
C LEU A 72 13.92 8.42 -10.44
N ILE A 73 14.37 8.88 -9.28
CA ILE A 73 15.14 8.08 -8.33
C ILE A 73 14.32 6.85 -7.89
N VAL A 74 13.06 7.08 -7.54
CA VAL A 74 12.18 6.03 -7.03
C VAL A 74 11.79 5.03 -8.14
N GLU A 75 11.57 5.49 -9.37
CA GLU A 75 11.38 4.62 -10.54
C GLU A 75 12.58 3.67 -10.71
N GLU A 76 13.81 4.18 -10.65
CA GLU A 76 15.02 3.38 -10.78
C GLU A 76 15.11 2.31 -9.68
N LEU A 77 14.86 2.69 -8.42
CA LEU A 77 14.85 1.76 -7.28
C LEU A 77 13.78 0.67 -7.44
N ILE A 78 12.58 1.02 -7.92
CA ILE A 78 11.52 0.04 -8.19
C ILE A 78 11.93 -0.90 -9.32
N GLN A 79 12.54 -0.41 -10.40
CA GLN A 79 13.00 -1.25 -11.51
C GLN A 79 14.14 -2.18 -11.08
N ALA A 80 15.11 -1.69 -10.31
CA ALA A 80 16.16 -2.51 -9.72
C ALA A 80 15.58 -3.61 -8.83
N ARG A 81 14.56 -3.27 -8.02
CA ARG A 81 13.86 -4.25 -7.17
C ARG A 81 13.13 -5.31 -8.00
N LYS A 82 12.47 -4.92 -9.09
CA LYS A 82 11.82 -5.87 -10.02
C LYS A 82 12.83 -6.86 -10.61
N LYS A 83 13.99 -6.38 -11.06
CA LYS A 83 15.08 -7.25 -11.53
C LYS A 83 15.55 -8.22 -10.44
N ALA A 84 15.73 -7.75 -9.21
CA ALA A 84 16.12 -8.60 -8.08
C ALA A 84 15.06 -9.69 -7.75
N LYS A 85 13.77 -9.33 -7.77
CA LYS A 85 12.67 -10.31 -7.59
C LYS A 85 12.64 -11.35 -8.72
N LEU A 86 12.89 -10.94 -9.97
CA LEU A 86 12.95 -11.86 -11.10
C LEU A 86 14.09 -12.87 -10.95
N LEU A 87 15.29 -12.41 -10.59
CA LEU A 87 16.42 -13.31 -10.28
C LEU A 87 16.07 -14.28 -9.16
N MET A 88 15.48 -13.78 -8.07
CA MET A 88 15.04 -14.60 -6.92
C MET A 88 14.01 -15.66 -7.30
N SER A 89 13.12 -15.37 -8.26
CA SER A 89 12.09 -16.32 -8.71
C SER A 89 12.66 -17.49 -9.51
N LYS A 90 13.77 -17.28 -10.22
CA LYS A 90 14.46 -18.30 -11.03
C LYS A 90 15.49 -19.10 -10.23
N GLU A 91 15.78 -18.69 -9.00
CA GLU A 91 16.79 -19.31 -8.15
C GLU A 91 16.22 -20.50 -7.36
N GLU A 92 16.92 -21.64 -7.47
CA GLU A 92 16.61 -22.88 -6.77
C GLU A 92 17.43 -23.03 -5.48
N ASN A 93 18.67 -22.52 -5.47
CA ASN A 93 19.53 -22.62 -4.29
C ASN A 93 18.95 -21.79 -3.14
N LYS A 94 18.65 -22.45 -2.02
CA LYS A 94 18.02 -21.83 -0.85
C LYS A 94 18.84 -20.66 -0.28
N ILE A 95 20.16 -20.79 -0.21
CA ILE A 95 21.06 -19.76 0.35
C ILE A 95 21.06 -18.54 -0.58
N THR A 96 21.27 -18.74 -1.88
CA THR A 96 21.26 -17.66 -2.87
C THR A 96 19.91 -16.95 -2.91
N LYS A 97 18.80 -17.71 -2.82
CA LYS A 97 17.45 -17.16 -2.74
C LYS A 97 17.24 -16.28 -1.51
N MET A 98 17.79 -16.66 -0.35
CA MET A 98 17.78 -15.83 0.86
C MET A 98 18.55 -14.52 0.66
N VAL A 99 19.74 -14.57 0.05
CA VAL A 99 20.54 -13.36 -0.26
C VAL A 99 19.79 -12.43 -1.23
N LEU A 100 19.19 -12.98 -2.29
CA LEU A 100 18.37 -12.21 -3.24
C LEU A 100 17.12 -11.61 -2.58
N ASN A 101 16.52 -12.31 -1.62
CA ASN A 101 15.44 -11.76 -0.81
C ASN A 101 15.93 -10.57 0.05
N GLY A 102 17.10 -10.69 0.67
CA GLY A 102 17.74 -9.57 1.37
C GLY A 102 17.96 -8.35 0.45
N ARG A 103 18.46 -8.59 -0.77
CA ARG A 103 18.66 -7.54 -1.78
C ARG A 103 17.35 -6.84 -2.17
N GLN A 104 16.27 -7.56 -2.45
CA GLN A 104 15.00 -6.91 -2.81
C GLN A 104 14.37 -6.17 -1.62
N LEU A 105 14.57 -6.64 -0.39
CA LEU A 105 14.14 -5.94 0.83
C LEU A 105 14.92 -4.64 1.04
N ALA A 106 16.24 -4.66 0.86
CA ALA A 106 17.06 -3.45 0.94
C ALA A 106 16.58 -2.38 -0.06
N LEU A 107 16.33 -2.77 -1.32
CA LEU A 107 15.78 -1.87 -2.33
C LEU A 107 14.38 -1.35 -1.99
N LYS A 108 13.52 -2.19 -1.38
CA LYS A 108 12.21 -1.77 -0.86
C LYS A 108 12.37 -0.69 0.21
N ILE A 109 13.29 -0.91 1.16
CA ILE A 109 13.57 0.03 2.25
C ILE A 109 14.09 1.35 1.66
N SER A 110 15.09 1.31 0.77
CA SER A 110 15.64 2.51 0.12
C SER A 110 14.55 3.32 -0.59
N ALA A 111 13.66 2.68 -1.36
CA ALA A 111 12.56 3.37 -2.04
C ALA A 111 11.60 4.05 -1.04
N ASN A 112 11.25 3.37 0.05
CA ASN A 112 10.39 3.94 1.10
C ASN A 112 11.10 5.06 1.89
N SER A 113 12.42 4.96 2.05
CA SER A 113 13.25 5.97 2.71
C SER A 113 13.32 7.28 1.92
N VAL A 114 13.10 7.28 0.60
CA VAL A 114 13.05 8.54 -0.18
C VAL A 114 11.93 9.45 0.34
N TYR A 115 10.73 8.90 0.56
CA TYR A 115 9.65 9.63 1.22
C TYR A 115 10.06 10.07 2.64
N GLY A 116 10.64 9.15 3.42
CA GLY A 116 11.07 9.44 4.80
C GLY A 116 12.08 10.59 4.89
N TYR A 117 12.98 10.69 3.91
CA TYR A 117 13.95 11.77 3.79
C TYR A 117 13.28 13.14 3.64
N THR A 118 12.22 13.22 2.83
CA THR A 118 11.45 14.48 2.68
C THR A 118 10.77 14.91 3.97
N GLY A 119 10.39 13.96 4.85
CA GLY A 119 9.72 14.23 6.12
C GLY A 119 10.65 14.40 7.33
N ALA A 120 11.97 14.24 7.17
CA ALA A 120 12.92 14.23 8.27
C ALA A 120 13.31 15.66 8.71
N SER A 121 12.45 16.31 9.52
CA SER A 121 12.72 17.67 10.02
C SER A 121 13.88 17.75 11.01
N SER A 122 14.12 16.70 11.79
CA SER A 122 15.20 16.65 12.78
C SER A 122 16.38 15.86 12.20
N GLY A 123 17.49 16.54 11.91
CA GLY A 123 18.71 15.93 11.37
C GLY A 123 18.69 15.66 9.86
N GLY A 124 17.60 15.97 9.16
CA GLY A 124 17.56 15.93 7.69
C GLY A 124 18.21 17.16 7.07
N GLN A 125 18.97 16.97 5.99
CA GLN A 125 19.65 18.06 5.28
C GLN A 125 18.72 18.88 4.38
N LEU A 126 17.60 18.29 3.93
CA LEU A 126 16.66 18.94 3.01
C LEU A 126 15.19 18.54 3.29
N PRO A 127 14.62 18.90 4.45
CA PRO A 127 13.22 18.59 4.74
C PRO A 127 12.26 19.36 3.81
N CYS A 128 11.24 18.69 3.31
CA CYS A 128 10.09 19.27 2.62
C CYS A 128 8.83 18.54 3.06
N LEU A 129 8.24 19.06 4.12
CA LEU A 129 7.05 18.50 4.75
C LEU A 129 5.85 18.50 3.80
N GLU A 130 5.78 19.44 2.86
CA GLU A 130 4.73 19.53 1.86
C GLU A 130 4.67 18.27 0.98
N VAL A 131 5.82 17.75 0.57
CA VAL A 131 5.90 16.49 -0.20
C VAL A 131 5.45 15.32 0.68
N ALA A 132 5.98 15.21 1.91
CA ALA A 132 5.63 14.12 2.83
C ALA A 132 4.14 14.11 3.20
N VAL A 133 3.57 15.28 3.51
CA VAL A 133 2.14 15.46 3.81
C VAL A 133 1.28 15.12 2.61
N SER A 134 1.70 15.51 1.40
CA SER A 134 0.97 15.18 0.17
C SER A 134 0.90 13.68 -0.07
N ILE A 135 2.03 12.97 0.09
CA ILE A 135 2.11 11.51 -0.07
C ILE A 135 1.19 10.81 0.93
N THR A 136 1.26 11.17 2.21
CA THR A 136 0.42 10.54 3.25
C THR A 136 -1.06 10.88 3.11
N THR A 137 -1.39 12.07 2.63
CA THR A 137 -2.78 12.49 2.38
C THR A 137 -3.39 11.70 1.23
N LEU A 138 -2.67 11.57 0.11
CA LEU A 138 -3.09 10.72 -1.00
C LEU A 138 -3.21 9.25 -0.57
N GLY A 139 -2.26 8.74 0.23
CA GLY A 139 -2.33 7.37 0.76
C GLY A 139 -3.60 7.11 1.56
N ARG A 140 -3.96 8.02 2.49
CA ARG A 140 -5.22 7.93 3.25
C ARG A 140 -6.45 7.97 2.34
N PHE A 141 -6.48 8.92 1.41
CA PHE A 141 -7.58 9.05 0.44
C PHE A 141 -7.75 7.78 -0.39
N MET A 142 -6.66 7.15 -0.84
CA MET A 142 -6.72 5.93 -1.62
C MET A 142 -7.28 4.74 -0.83
N ILE A 143 -6.94 4.59 0.45
CA ILE A 143 -7.50 3.55 1.31
C ILE A 143 -9.00 3.77 1.50
N GLU A 144 -9.42 5.01 1.73
CA GLU A 144 -10.82 5.36 1.92
C GLU A 144 -11.64 5.15 0.64
N LYS A 145 -11.11 5.58 -0.51
CA LYS A 145 -11.71 5.31 -1.82
C LYS A 145 -11.78 3.81 -2.13
N THR A 146 -10.75 3.04 -1.77
CA THR A 146 -10.75 1.57 -1.91
C THR A 146 -11.86 0.96 -1.07
N LYS A 147 -12.00 1.39 0.19
CA LYS A 147 -13.08 0.93 1.06
C LYS A 147 -14.45 1.21 0.46
N GLU A 148 -14.71 2.44 0.06
CA GLU A 148 -15.98 2.85 -0.53
C GLU A 148 -16.31 1.99 -1.77
N LYS A 149 -15.34 1.79 -2.67
CA LYS A 149 -15.54 1.01 -3.88
C LYS A 149 -15.80 -0.47 -3.61
N VAL A 150 -15.11 -1.06 -2.63
CA VAL A 150 -15.36 -2.44 -2.21
C VAL A 150 -16.79 -2.58 -1.68
N GLU A 151 -17.18 -1.75 -0.72
CA GLU A 151 -18.49 -1.86 -0.06
C GLU A 151 -19.66 -1.52 -1.01
N ASN A 152 -19.46 -0.58 -1.94
CA ASN A 152 -20.47 -0.21 -2.93
C ASN A 152 -20.61 -1.21 -4.08
N HIS A 153 -19.56 -1.95 -4.44
CA HIS A 153 -19.63 -2.92 -5.53
C HIS A 153 -20.07 -4.30 -5.03
N TYR A 154 -19.42 -4.82 -3.99
CA TYR A 154 -19.64 -6.17 -3.48
C TYR A 154 -20.76 -6.20 -2.46
N ASN A 155 -22.00 -5.98 -2.91
CA ASN A 155 -23.17 -6.02 -2.05
C ASN A 155 -24.35 -6.73 -2.71
N LYS A 156 -25.36 -7.06 -1.87
CA LYS A 156 -26.56 -7.79 -2.29
C LYS A 156 -27.35 -7.10 -3.39
N LYS A 157 -27.33 -5.77 -3.44
CA LYS A 157 -28.05 -5.00 -4.48
C LYS A 157 -27.44 -5.21 -5.87
N ASN A 158 -26.15 -5.49 -5.93
CA ASN A 158 -25.42 -5.77 -7.16
C ASN A 158 -25.34 -7.28 -7.48
N GLY A 159 -26.12 -8.12 -6.79
CA GLY A 159 -26.21 -9.55 -7.08
C GLY A 159 -25.18 -10.43 -6.36
N TYR A 160 -24.42 -9.89 -5.40
CA TYR A 160 -23.55 -10.70 -4.54
C TYR A 160 -24.33 -11.35 -3.40
N GLU A 161 -23.88 -12.51 -2.91
CA GLU A 161 -24.58 -13.24 -1.83
C GLU A 161 -24.59 -12.45 -0.51
N HIS A 162 -23.53 -11.68 -0.25
CA HIS A 162 -23.33 -10.92 0.98
C HIS A 162 -22.91 -9.47 0.70
N ASN A 163 -22.99 -8.64 1.74
CA ASN A 163 -22.42 -7.30 1.73
C ASN A 163 -20.99 -7.36 2.24
N ALA A 164 -20.03 -7.01 1.39
CA ALA A 164 -18.64 -6.89 1.78
C ALA A 164 -18.46 -5.73 2.76
N VAL A 165 -17.56 -5.92 3.72
CA VAL A 165 -17.21 -4.92 4.72
C VAL A 165 -15.69 -4.83 4.83
N VAL A 166 -15.16 -3.62 4.80
CA VAL A 166 -13.74 -3.41 5.13
C VAL A 166 -13.58 -3.37 6.65
N VAL A 167 -13.03 -4.45 7.20
CA VAL A 167 -12.86 -4.62 8.65
C VAL A 167 -11.65 -3.88 9.18
N TYR A 168 -10.63 -3.67 8.36
CA TYR A 168 -9.42 -2.96 8.75
C TYR A 168 -8.63 -2.42 7.55
N GLY A 169 -7.83 -1.39 7.78
CA GLY A 169 -6.81 -0.94 6.85
C GLY A 169 -5.52 -0.62 7.62
N ASP A 170 -4.39 -1.16 7.16
CA ASP A 170 -3.08 -0.96 7.76
C ASP A 170 -2.10 -0.41 6.75
N THR A 171 -1.84 0.90 6.85
CA THR A 171 -0.82 1.66 6.10
C THR A 171 -0.99 1.69 4.58
N ASP A 172 -0.90 0.54 3.93
CA ASP A 172 -0.98 0.29 2.49
C ASP A 172 -1.88 -0.90 2.14
N SER A 173 -2.47 -1.55 3.13
CA SER A 173 -3.35 -2.72 2.95
C SER A 173 -4.78 -2.46 3.43
N VAL A 174 -5.72 -3.16 2.81
CA VAL A 174 -7.15 -3.17 3.13
C VAL A 174 -7.60 -4.62 3.34
N MET A 175 -8.26 -4.86 4.47
CA MET A 175 -8.75 -6.17 4.87
C MET A 175 -10.26 -6.23 4.70
N VAL A 176 -10.71 -7.09 3.79
CA VAL A 176 -12.08 -7.17 3.31
C VAL A 176 -12.72 -8.48 3.77
N LYS A 177 -13.83 -8.37 4.48
CA LYS A 177 -14.74 -9.48 4.73
C LYS A 177 -15.77 -9.51 3.61
N PHE A 178 -15.69 -10.49 2.70
CA PHE A 178 -16.69 -10.64 1.63
C PHE A 178 -17.97 -11.36 2.11
N GLY A 179 -17.91 -12.07 3.24
CA GLY A 179 -19.05 -12.77 3.83
C GLY A 179 -19.18 -14.25 3.46
N THR A 180 -18.44 -14.73 2.45
CA THR A 180 -18.33 -16.16 2.13
C THR A 180 -17.53 -16.90 3.22
N ASN A 181 -17.88 -18.16 3.45
CA ASN A 181 -17.14 -19.07 4.32
C ASN A 181 -16.09 -19.89 3.57
N ASN A 182 -16.01 -19.75 2.24
CA ASN A 182 -15.08 -20.48 1.40
C ASN A 182 -13.83 -19.64 1.10
N ILE A 183 -12.66 -20.16 1.48
CA ILE A 183 -11.36 -19.51 1.26
C ILE A 183 -11.10 -19.30 -0.24
N GLU A 184 -11.41 -20.27 -1.09
CA GLU A 184 -11.17 -20.17 -2.54
C GLU A 184 -12.00 -19.06 -3.17
N GLU A 185 -13.26 -18.95 -2.76
CA GLU A 185 -14.15 -17.88 -3.22
C GLU A 185 -13.67 -16.51 -2.73
N ALA A 186 -13.27 -16.41 -1.46
CA ALA A 186 -12.69 -15.18 -0.91
C ALA A 186 -11.44 -14.75 -1.70
N MET A 187 -10.57 -15.70 -2.08
CA MET A 187 -9.42 -15.42 -2.94
C MET A 187 -9.82 -14.93 -4.34
N LYS A 188 -10.86 -15.52 -4.95
CA LYS A 188 -11.38 -15.09 -6.26
C LYS A 188 -11.93 -13.67 -6.20
N LEU A 189 -12.77 -13.37 -5.20
CA LEU A 189 -13.33 -12.03 -4.98
C LEU A 189 -12.23 -11.00 -4.68
N GLY A 190 -11.23 -11.36 -3.87
CA GLY A 190 -10.10 -10.51 -3.57
C GLY A 190 -9.27 -10.16 -4.82
N LYS A 191 -9.06 -11.12 -5.72
CA LYS A 191 -8.37 -10.90 -7.00
C LYS A 191 -9.17 -9.98 -7.94
N ASP A 192 -10.48 -10.20 -8.09
CA ASP A 192 -11.34 -9.29 -8.90
C ASP A 192 -11.32 -7.88 -8.31
N ALA A 193 -11.44 -7.74 -6.99
CA ALA A 193 -11.43 -6.45 -6.31
C ALA A 193 -10.11 -5.70 -6.55
N ALA A 194 -8.98 -6.39 -6.41
CA ALA A 194 -7.67 -5.83 -6.66
C ALA A 194 -7.52 -5.30 -8.11
N GLU A 195 -7.90 -6.11 -9.11
CA GLU A 195 -7.80 -5.71 -10.52
C GLU A 195 -8.75 -4.56 -10.88
N ARG A 196 -10.00 -4.63 -10.41
CA ARG A 196 -11.03 -3.62 -10.69
C ARG A 196 -10.66 -2.27 -10.09
N ILE A 197 -10.27 -2.27 -8.82
CA ILE A 197 -9.94 -1.04 -8.10
C ILE A 197 -8.62 -0.45 -8.60
N SER A 198 -7.66 -1.27 -9.03
CA SER A 198 -6.42 -0.76 -9.63
C SER A 198 -6.66 0.15 -10.83
N LYS A 199 -7.72 -0.10 -11.63
CA LYS A 199 -8.06 0.71 -12.82
C LYS A 199 -8.56 2.12 -12.48
N GLU A 200 -8.97 2.35 -11.23
CA GLU A 200 -9.50 3.63 -10.74
C GLU A 200 -8.41 4.60 -10.25
N PHE A 201 -7.15 4.13 -10.25
CA PHE A 201 -5.99 4.90 -9.81
C PHE A 201 -5.02 5.16 -10.97
N LEU A 202 -4.24 6.24 -10.84
CA LEU A 202 -3.23 6.60 -11.83
C LEU A 202 -2.09 5.58 -11.84
N SER A 203 -1.66 5.16 -13.02
CA SER A 203 -0.43 4.36 -13.17
C SER A 203 0.78 5.11 -12.57
N PRO A 204 1.67 4.45 -11.81
CA PRO A 204 1.81 2.99 -11.63
C PRO A 204 1.14 2.41 -10.37
N ILE A 205 0.20 3.12 -9.76
CA ILE A 205 -0.51 2.64 -8.56
C ILE A 205 -1.30 1.37 -8.91
N LYS A 206 -1.08 0.32 -8.12
CA LYS A 206 -1.77 -0.96 -8.30
C LYS A 206 -2.05 -1.59 -6.94
N LEU A 207 -3.26 -2.10 -6.79
CA LEU A 207 -3.68 -2.93 -5.68
C LEU A 207 -3.51 -4.40 -6.08
N GLU A 208 -2.95 -5.21 -5.20
CA GLU A 208 -2.73 -6.64 -5.44
C GLU A 208 -3.38 -7.45 -4.32
N PHE A 209 -4.00 -8.57 -4.70
CA PHE A 209 -4.41 -9.57 -3.74
C PHE A 209 -3.17 -10.25 -3.17
N GLU A 210 -3.02 -10.25 -1.85
CA GLU A 210 -1.84 -10.84 -1.19
C GLU A 210 -2.16 -12.22 -0.60
N LYS A 211 -3.25 -12.34 0.18
CA LYS A 211 -3.55 -13.49 1.04
C LYS A 211 -4.97 -13.44 1.59
N VAL A 212 -5.40 -14.55 2.18
CA VAL A 212 -6.59 -14.65 3.03
C VAL A 212 -6.18 -15.04 4.46
N TYR A 213 -6.81 -14.45 5.47
CA TYR A 213 -6.76 -14.93 6.85
C TYR A 213 -8.03 -15.73 7.20
N CYS A 214 -7.89 -16.93 7.77
CA CYS A 214 -9.04 -17.75 8.19
C CYS A 214 -8.65 -18.83 9.23
N PRO A 215 -8.96 -18.67 10.54
CA PRO A 215 -9.64 -17.53 11.16
C PRO A 215 -8.72 -16.31 11.29
N TYR A 216 -9.32 -15.17 11.65
CA TYR A 216 -8.64 -13.88 11.82
C TYR A 216 -9.02 -13.21 13.15
N LEU A 217 -8.02 -12.84 13.95
CA LEU A 217 -8.17 -12.16 15.23
C LEU A 217 -7.62 -10.73 15.11
N LEU A 218 -8.50 -9.73 15.21
CA LEU A 218 -8.15 -8.32 15.17
C LEU A 218 -8.37 -7.68 16.55
N LEU A 219 -7.27 -7.43 17.26
CA LEU A 219 -7.29 -6.87 18.61
C LEU A 219 -7.30 -5.33 18.57
N ASN A 220 -6.40 -4.76 17.79
CA ASN A 220 -6.24 -3.31 17.68
C ASN A 220 -5.49 -2.91 16.41
N LYS A 221 -5.32 -1.61 16.17
CA LYS A 221 -4.44 -1.11 15.12
C LYS A 221 -3.05 -1.74 15.28
N LYS A 222 -2.52 -2.32 14.19
CA LYS A 222 -1.23 -3.01 14.13
C LYS A 222 -1.08 -4.19 15.11
N ARG A 223 -2.19 -4.71 15.66
CA ARG A 223 -2.20 -5.85 16.60
C ARG A 223 -3.26 -6.86 16.15
N TYR A 224 -2.81 -7.88 15.43
CA TYR A 224 -3.69 -8.92 14.88
C TYR A 224 -2.93 -10.23 14.63
N ALA A 225 -3.67 -11.33 14.53
CA ALA A 225 -3.16 -12.64 14.18
C ALA A 225 -4.15 -13.39 13.29
N GLY A 226 -3.67 -14.35 12.50
CA GLY A 226 -4.53 -15.20 11.71
C GLY A 226 -3.77 -16.32 11.01
N LEU A 227 -4.48 -17.36 10.62
CA LEU A 227 -3.92 -18.39 9.73
C LEU A 227 -3.88 -17.84 8.31
N LEU A 228 -2.69 -17.74 7.74
CA LEU A 228 -2.43 -17.14 6.44
C LEU A 228 -2.54 -18.19 5.34
N TYR A 229 -3.34 -17.90 4.31
CA TYR A 229 -3.52 -18.72 3.12
C TYR A 229 -3.08 -17.95 1.88
N THR A 230 -2.10 -18.48 1.15
CA THR A 230 -1.80 -18.09 -0.24
C THR A 230 -2.40 -19.03 -1.28
N ASN A 231 -2.84 -20.21 -0.85
CA ASN A 231 -3.60 -21.19 -1.64
C ASN A 231 -4.83 -21.66 -0.82
N PRO A 232 -5.91 -22.14 -1.45
CA PRO A 232 -7.15 -22.47 -0.75
C PRO A 232 -7.10 -23.76 0.07
N ASN A 233 -6.10 -24.61 -0.14
CA ASN A 233 -6.09 -25.97 0.39
C ASN A 233 -5.45 -26.07 1.78
N LYS A 234 -4.40 -25.28 2.04
CA LYS A 234 -3.63 -25.37 3.28
C LYS A 234 -3.10 -23.99 3.69
N TYR A 235 -3.19 -23.69 4.98
CA TYR A 235 -2.56 -22.51 5.54
C TYR A 235 -1.03 -22.64 5.52
N ASP A 236 -0.34 -21.55 5.21
CA ASP A 236 1.11 -21.51 5.12
C ASP A 236 1.72 -21.42 6.53
N LYS A 237 1.19 -20.52 7.35
CA LYS A 237 1.62 -20.30 8.74
C LYS A 237 0.59 -19.47 9.52
N MET A 238 0.75 -19.45 10.83
CA MET A 238 0.15 -18.41 11.67
C MET A 238 0.96 -17.12 11.52
N ASP A 239 0.32 -16.03 11.12
CA ASP A 239 0.94 -14.71 11.03
C ASP A 239 0.52 -13.88 12.25
N CYS A 240 1.52 -13.33 12.95
CA CYS A 240 1.35 -12.56 14.17
C CYS A 240 1.93 -11.16 13.95
N LYS A 241 1.11 -10.12 14.05
CA LYS A 241 1.53 -8.73 13.87
C LYS A 241 1.35 -7.93 15.16
N GLY A 242 2.45 -7.43 15.70
CA GLY A 242 2.46 -6.50 16.84
C GLY A 242 1.93 -7.06 18.17
N ILE A 243 1.64 -8.35 18.24
CA ILE A 243 1.33 -9.07 19.49
C ILE A 243 2.61 -9.45 20.22
N GLU A 244 2.46 -9.78 21.49
CA GLU A 244 3.53 -10.04 22.46
C GLU A 244 4.54 -11.07 21.93
N THR A 245 4.06 -12.16 21.32
CA THR A 245 4.86 -13.30 20.83
C THR A 245 5.90 -12.94 19.75
N VAL A 246 5.81 -11.77 19.12
CA VAL A 246 6.77 -11.32 18.09
C VAL A 246 7.60 -10.12 18.53
N ARG A 247 7.36 -9.61 19.74
CA ARG A 247 8.14 -8.52 20.30
C ARG A 247 9.32 -9.08 21.11
N ARG A 248 10.43 -8.36 21.11
CA ARG A 248 11.69 -8.79 21.72
C ARG A 248 11.91 -8.26 23.14
N ASP A 249 10.97 -7.46 23.64
CA ASP A 249 10.99 -6.86 24.97
C ASP A 249 10.31 -7.73 26.05
N PHE A 250 9.74 -8.88 25.67
CA PHE A 250 9.17 -9.86 26.59
C PHE A 250 10.11 -11.06 26.79
N CYS A 251 9.96 -11.76 27.92
CA CYS A 251 10.67 -13.01 28.16
C CYS A 251 10.09 -14.16 27.34
N ILE A 252 10.88 -15.21 27.11
CA ILE A 252 10.52 -16.37 26.27
C ILE A 252 9.27 -17.13 26.79
N LEU A 253 8.93 -16.97 28.07
CA LEU A 253 7.77 -17.62 28.67
C LEU A 253 6.43 -17.08 28.14
N ILE A 254 6.39 -15.82 27.68
CA ILE A 254 5.21 -15.11 27.18
C ILE A 254 5.09 -15.32 25.67
#